data_AF-A0A7J7SV59-F1
#
_entry.id   AF-A0A7J7SV59-F1
#
_cell.length_a   1.000
_cell.length_b   1.000
_cell.length_c   1.000
_cell.angle_alpha   90.00
_cell.angle_beta   90.00
_cell.angle_gamma   90.00
#
_symmetry.space_group_name_H-M   'P 1'
#
loop_
_entity.id
_entity.type
_entity.pdbx_description
1 polymer ?
#
loop_
_entity_poly.entity_id
_entity_poly.type
_entity_poly.pdbx_seq_one_letter_code
_entity_poly.pdbx_strand_id
1 'polypeptide(L)'
;MKVIGAPREEVRPVPQGACQSELHRALERLAASQSRTHEDLYIIPIPNCDRNGNFHPKQCHPALDGQRGKCWCVDRKTGVKLPGGLEPKEELDCHQLADSFNE
;
A
#
# COMPACT_ATOMS: atom_id res chain seq x y z
N MET A 1 -34.29 31.77 -7.82
CA MET A 1 -33.76 30.48 -8.30
C MET A 1 -33.10 29.79 -7.11
N LYS A 2 -33.66 28.68 -6.62
CA LYS A 2 -33.11 27.91 -5.49
C LYS A 2 -32.24 26.81 -6.09
N VAL A 3 -30.93 26.88 -5.87
CA VAL A 3 -30.01 25.79 -6.23
C VAL A 3 -30.28 24.62 -5.30
N ILE A 4 -30.85 23.54 -5.83
CA ILE A 4 -31.07 22.31 -5.09
C ILE A 4 -29.74 21.56 -5.11
N GLY A 5 -28.97 21.66 -4.04
CA GLY A 5 -27.76 20.86 -3.86
C GLY A 5 -28.14 19.39 -3.79
N ALA A 6 -27.55 18.57 -4.66
CA ALA A 6 -27.71 17.13 -4.63
C ALA A 6 -27.28 16.57 -3.26
N PRO A 7 -27.99 15.57 -2.70
CA PRO A 7 -27.58 14.93 -1.47
C PRO A 7 -26.21 14.28 -1.70
N ARG A 8 -25.26 14.59 -0.83
CA ARG A 8 -23.97 13.90 -0.76
C ARG A 8 -24.27 12.42 -0.62
N GLU A 9 -23.98 11.66 -1.68
CA GLU A 9 -24.07 10.21 -1.68
C GLU A 9 -23.26 9.72 -0.48
N GLU A 10 -23.96 9.15 0.50
CA GLU A 10 -23.33 8.50 1.64
C GLU A 10 -22.60 7.28 1.06
N VAL A 11 -21.34 7.48 0.71
CA VAL A 11 -20.45 6.44 0.20
C VAL A 11 -20.45 5.36 1.27
N ARG A 12 -21.24 4.30 1.04
CA ARG A 12 -21.19 3.10 1.88
C ARG A 12 -19.71 2.78 2.02
N PRO A 13 -19.17 2.59 3.24
CA PRO A 13 -17.79 2.20 3.37
C PRO A 13 -17.66 0.88 2.60
N VAL A 14 -17.05 0.94 1.41
CA VAL A 14 -16.57 -0.24 0.71
C VAL A 14 -15.82 -1.02 1.78
N PRO A 15 -16.11 -2.30 2.05
CA PRO A 15 -15.41 -3.05 3.07
C PRO A 15 -13.91 -2.89 2.78
N GLN A 16 -13.27 -2.02 3.55
CA GLN A 16 -11.93 -1.56 3.24
C GLN A 16 -11.05 -2.75 3.53
N GLY A 17 -10.46 -3.34 2.49
CA GLY A 17 -9.46 -4.38 2.69
C GLY A 17 -8.34 -3.85 3.58
N ALA A 18 -7.62 -4.74 4.25
CA ALA A 18 -6.61 -4.35 5.24
C ALA A 18 -5.59 -3.34 4.66
N CYS A 19 -5.19 -3.51 3.40
CA CYS A 19 -4.29 -2.56 2.73
C CYS A 19 -4.92 -1.18 2.59
N GLN A 20 -6.20 -1.10 2.19
CA GLN A 20 -6.89 0.18 2.03
C GLN A 20 -7.04 0.92 3.37
N SER A 21 -7.30 0.22 4.47
CA SER A 21 -7.32 0.84 5.79
C SER A 21 -5.94 1.34 6.21
N GLU A 22 -4.89 0.57 5.94
CA GLU A 22 -3.51 1.01 6.20
C GLU A 22 -3.08 2.20 5.34
N LEU A 23 -3.51 2.22 4.08
CA LEU A 23 -3.28 3.32 3.15
C LEU A 23 -3.88 4.63 3.68
N HIS A 24 -5.15 4.62 4.10
CA HIS A 24 -5.77 5.81 4.68
C HIS A 24 -5.02 6.29 5.93
N ARG A 25 -4.65 5.37 6.82
CA ARG A 25 -3.87 5.70 8.03
C ARG A 25 -2.50 6.30 7.69
N ALA A 26 -1.82 5.80 6.66
CA ALA A 26 -0.55 6.34 6.20
C ALA A 26 -0.72 7.75 5.63
N LEU A 27 -1.76 7.98 4.82
CA LEU A 27 -2.08 9.28 4.23
C LEU A 27 -2.44 10.32 5.29
N GLU A 28 -3.20 9.95 6.32
CA GLU A 28 -3.50 10.85 7.44
C GLU A 28 -2.23 11.28 8.19
N ARG A 29 -1.31 10.35 8.43
CA ARG A 29 -0.02 10.65 9.07
C ARG A 29 0.85 11.56 8.22
N LEU A 30 0.88 11.36 6.90
CA LEU A 30 1.57 12.23 5.94
C LEU A 30 0.87 13.59 5.76
N ALA A 31 -0.45 13.66 5.96
CA ALA A 31 -1.17 14.93 5.94
C ALA A 31 -0.89 15.74 7.21
N ALA A 32 -0.64 15.07 8.33
CA ALA A 32 -0.27 15.66 9.60
C ALA A 32 1.23 16.01 9.71
N SER A 33 2.09 15.47 8.84
CA SER A 33 3.51 15.81 8.84
C SER A 33 3.73 17.25 8.34
N GLN A 34 4.63 17.98 9.00
CA GLN A 34 4.91 19.38 8.67
C GLN A 34 5.71 19.52 7.36
N SER A 35 6.45 18.47 6.99
CA SER A 35 7.17 18.33 5.74
C SER A 35 6.60 17.17 4.93
N ARG A 36 6.81 17.21 3.62
CA ARG A 36 6.46 16.14 2.68
C ARG A 36 7.69 15.78 1.85
N THR A 37 8.80 15.46 2.53
CA THR A 37 10.02 15.04 1.85
C THR A 37 9.94 13.56 1.45
N HIS A 38 10.87 13.13 0.60
CA HIS A 38 11.01 11.70 0.30
C HIS A 38 11.41 10.87 1.53
N GLU A 39 12.04 11.49 2.53
CA GLU A 39 12.36 10.84 3.80
C GLU A 39 11.08 10.55 4.59
N ASP A 40 10.11 11.46 4.61
CA ASP A 40 8.81 11.24 5.27
C ASP A 40 8.07 10.05 4.66
N LEU A 41 8.13 9.89 3.33
CA LEU A 41 7.55 8.74 2.62
C LEU A 41 8.28 7.42 2.89
N TYR A 42 9.53 7.49 3.32
CA TYR A 42 10.30 6.31 3.74
C TYR A 42 9.93 5.88 5.16
N ILE A 43 9.74 6.85 6.07
CA ILE A 43 9.36 6.61 7.47
C ILE A 43 7.87 6.26 7.61
N ILE A 44 7.01 6.86 6.80
CA ILE A 44 5.57 6.60 6.72
C ILE A 44 5.27 5.96 5.36
N PRO A 45 5.51 4.65 5.21
CA PRO A 45 5.38 3.99 3.93
C PRO A 45 3.92 3.94 3.49
N ILE A 46 3.68 4.28 2.22
CA ILE A 46 2.39 4.12 1.56
C ILE A 46 2.33 2.68 1.01
N PRO A 47 1.43 1.81 1.50
CA PRO A 47 1.31 0.46 0.99
C PRO A 47 0.73 0.47 -0.43
N ASN A 48 1.23 -0.43 -1.28
CA ASN A 48 0.70 -0.63 -2.63
C ASN A 48 -0.51 -1.56 -2.57
N CYS A 49 -1.71 -1.02 -2.81
CA CYS A 49 -2.97 -1.76 -2.75
C CYS A 49 -3.52 -2.04 -4.15
N ASP A 50 -4.18 -3.19 -4.31
CA ASP A 50 -4.96 -3.50 -5.49
C ASP A 50 -6.34 -2.81 -5.44
N ARG A 51 -7.12 -2.94 -6.53
CA ARG A 51 -8.45 -2.33 -6.65
C ARG A 51 -9.48 -2.86 -5.64
N ASN A 52 -9.22 -4.03 -5.06
CA ASN A 52 -10.10 -4.66 -4.07
C ASN A 52 -9.72 -4.26 -2.63
N GLY A 53 -8.67 -3.43 -2.45
CA GLY A 53 -8.16 -3.02 -1.15
C GLY A 53 -7.27 -4.06 -0.46
N ASN A 54 -6.81 -5.08 -1.20
CA ASN A 54 -5.80 -6.03 -0.72
C ASN A 54 -4.39 -5.53 -1.05
N PHE A 55 -3.38 -6.12 -0.43
CA PHE A 55 -1.98 -5.80 -0.73
C PHE A 55 -1.57 -6.37 -2.08
N HIS A 56 -0.88 -5.57 -2.90
CA HIS A 56 -0.13 -6.12 -4.00
C HIS A 56 0.96 -7.06 -3.45
N PRO A 57 1.19 -8.23 -4.08
CA PRO A 57 2.20 -9.18 -3.61
C PRO A 57 3.59 -8.58 -3.51
N LYS A 58 3.93 -7.61 -4.36
CA LYS A 58 5.21 -6.89 -4.34
C LYS A 58 5.01 -5.51 -3.74
N GLN A 59 5.70 -5.26 -2.63
CA GLN A 59 5.79 -3.96 -1.96
C GLN A 59 7.19 -3.39 -2.16
N CYS A 60 7.32 -2.08 -2.27
CA CYS A 60 8.60 -1.40 -2.51
C CYS A 60 8.73 -0.16 -1.65
N HIS A 61 9.95 0.14 -1.21
CA HIS A 61 10.27 1.47 -0.69
C HIS A 61 10.22 2.52 -1.81
N PRO A 62 9.94 3.80 -1.47
CA PRO A 62 10.11 4.89 -2.42
C PRO A 62 11.57 5.02 -2.84
N ALA A 63 11.80 5.66 -3.99
CA ALA A 63 13.15 6.00 -4.43
C ALA A 63 13.74 7.09 -3.51
N LEU A 64 14.99 6.90 -3.09
CA LEU A 64 15.73 7.84 -2.26
C LEU A 64 17.06 8.14 -2.95
N ASP A 65 17.42 9.41 -3.06
CA ASP A 65 18.68 9.87 -3.68
C ASP A 65 18.95 9.31 -5.08
N GLY A 66 17.91 9.20 -5.91
CA GLY A 66 18.01 8.67 -7.28
C GLY A 66 18.18 7.15 -7.38
N GLN A 67 18.21 6.44 -6.24
CA GLN A 67 18.27 4.98 -6.21
C GLN A 67 16.87 4.37 -6.13
N ARG A 68 16.64 3.32 -6.91
CA ARG A 68 15.39 2.56 -6.88
C ARG A 68 15.21 1.92 -5.51
N GLY A 69 14.03 2.11 -4.92
CA GLY A 69 13.71 1.50 -3.63
C GLY A 69 13.69 -0.03 -3.70
N LYS A 70 14.12 -0.66 -2.60
CA LYS A 70 14.12 -2.12 -2.46
C LYS A 70 12.68 -2.63 -2.39
N CYS A 71 12.42 -3.78 -3.03
CA CYS A 71 11.12 -4.44 -3.00
C CYS A 71 11.17 -5.78 -2.25
N TRP A 72 10.05 -6.20 -1.70
CA TRP A 72 9.86 -7.50 -1.03
C TRP A 72 8.47 -8.07 -1.33
N CYS A 73 8.28 -9.38 -1.11
CA CYS A 73 6.97 -10.00 -1.23
C CYS A 73 6.20 -9.97 0.11
N VAL A 74 4.89 -9.78 0.02
CA VAL A 74 3.95 -9.82 1.15
C VAL A 74 2.77 -10.73 0.84
N ASP A 75 2.10 -11.21 1.88
CA ASP A 75 0.79 -11.84 1.77
C ASP A 75 -0.27 -10.82 1.33
N ARG A 76 -1.16 -11.23 0.41
CA ARG A 76 -2.16 -10.34 -0.19
C ARG A 76 -3.20 -9.84 0.82
N LYS A 77 -3.55 -10.64 1.82
CA LYS A 77 -4.62 -10.32 2.77
C LYS A 77 -4.10 -9.53 3.97
N THR A 78 -2.92 -9.91 4.47
CA THR A 78 -2.36 -9.38 5.72
C THR A 78 -1.26 -8.35 5.52
N GLY A 79 -0.62 -8.30 4.35
CA GLY A 79 0.52 -7.40 4.10
C GLY A 79 1.80 -7.83 4.81
N VAL A 80 1.80 -8.97 5.49
CA VAL A 80 2.98 -9.50 6.19
C VAL A 80 4.01 -9.97 5.18
N LYS A 81 5.27 -9.57 5.39
CA LYS A 81 6.41 -9.98 4.55
C LYS A 81 6.57 -11.50 4.57
N LEU A 82 6.67 -12.09 3.39
CA LEU A 82 6.89 -13.53 3.25
C LEU A 82 8.36 -13.89 3.58
N PRO A 83 8.60 -15.01 4.31
CA PRO A 83 9.95 -15.48 4.59
C PRO A 83 10.65 -15.87 3.28
N GLY A 84 11.84 -15.33 3.02
CA GLY A 84 12.63 -15.57 1.80
C GLY A 84 12.73 -14.39 0.81
N GLY A 85 11.99 -13.30 1.03
CA GLY A 85 11.97 -12.13 0.13
C GLY A 85 13.10 -11.11 0.34
N LEU A 86 14.34 -11.54 0.56
CA LEU A 86 15.53 -10.67 0.54
C LEU A 86 16.54 -11.26 -0.44
N GLU A 87 16.29 -11.15 -1.74
CA GLU A 87 17.38 -11.31 -2.71
C GLU A 87 17.24 -10.29 -3.86
N PRO A 88 18.33 -9.59 -4.23
CA PRO A 88 18.34 -8.54 -5.23
C PRO A 88 18.48 -9.15 -6.62
N LYS A 89 17.36 -9.50 -7.24
CA LYS A 89 17.32 -9.65 -8.71
C LYS A 89 15.99 -9.12 -9.19
N GLU A 90 16.05 -8.34 -10.26
CA GLU A 90 14.96 -7.51 -10.81
C GLU A 90 13.72 -8.27 -11.32
N GLU A 91 13.57 -9.55 -10.94
CA GLU A 91 12.53 -10.47 -11.35
C GLU A 91 11.97 -11.24 -10.12
N LEU A 92 11.62 -10.53 -9.05
CA LEU A 92 10.93 -11.15 -7.92
C LEU A 92 9.48 -11.46 -8.33
N ASP A 93 9.24 -12.68 -8.83
CA ASP A 93 7.91 -13.17 -9.15
C ASP A 93 7.16 -13.54 -7.86
N CYS A 94 6.62 -12.51 -7.19
CA CYS A 94 5.81 -12.67 -5.99
C CYS A 94 4.48 -13.42 -6.25
N HIS A 95 4.17 -13.83 -7.49
CA HIS A 95 3.00 -14.65 -7.78
C HIS A 95 3.18 -16.09 -7.27
N GLN A 96 4.40 -16.64 -7.27
CA GLN A 96 4.64 -18.06 -6.93
C GLN A 96 4.78 -18.33 -5.42
N LEU A 97 4.95 -17.29 -4.61
CA LEU A 97 5.13 -17.41 -3.16
C LEU A 97 3.81 -17.32 -2.38
N ALA A 98 2.75 -16.74 -2.96
CA ALA A 98 1.46 -16.58 -2.30
C ALA A 98 0.62 -17.88 -2.31
N ASP A 99 0.84 -18.76 -3.28
CA ASP A 99 0.07 -20.01 -3.42
C ASP A 99 0.64 -21.16 -2.56
N SER A 100 1.87 -21.04 -2.07
CA SER A 100 2.58 -22.09 -1.30
C SER A 100 2.31 -22.10 0.21
N PHE A 101 1.58 -21.10 0.73
CA PHE A 101 1.24 -20.99 2.16
C PHE A 101 -0.26 -21.23 2.46
N ASN A 102 -0.98 -21.80 1.49
CA ASN A 102 -2.41 -22.11 1.57
C ASN A 102 -2.70 -23.62 1.72
N GLU A 103 -1.78 -24.40 2.29
CA GLU A 103 -2.04 -25.78 2.73
C GLU A 103 -1.95 -25.93 4.25
#